data_AF-A0AA35PMG4-F1
#
_entry.id   AF-A0AA35PMG4-F1
#
_cell.length_a   1.000
_cell.length_b   1.000
_cell.length_c   1.000
_cell.angle_alpha   90.00
_cell.angle_beta   90.00
_cell.angle_gamma   90.00
#
_symmetry.space_group_name_H-M   'P 1'
#
loop_
_entity.id
_entity.type
_entity.pdbx_description
1 polymer ?
#
loop_
_entity_poly.entity_id
_entity_poly.type
_entity_poly.pdbx_seq_one_letter_code
_entity_poly.pdbx_strand_id
1 'polypeptide(L)'
;MRNQLCLLVFLLCRLSAVQGSIWAWMHSLPHAANGVPPRRDPGSSSGQEVTAAVCSHEINCPRGFFCDHHFGLCLPFRQEGEFCRRDAHCALGLSCMFGKCQETLPGGQEGARCHHDKDCSPDACCARQHGEKVCKKRLLLDEGCYVPEGGIAFSMNQVCPCLEGLVCKKMSPNREASFEYWSDKIVWRCQKQ
;
A
#
# COMPACT_ATOMS: atom_id res chain seq x y z
N MET A 1 0.65 -64.10 -3.42
CA MET A 1 1.49 -62.86 -3.39
C MET A 1 1.01 -61.77 -4.36
N ARG A 2 0.46 -62.10 -5.54
CA ARG A 2 -0.03 -61.13 -6.54
C ARG A 2 -1.22 -60.25 -6.07
N ASN A 3 -2.18 -60.81 -5.31
CA ASN A 3 -3.34 -60.06 -4.81
C ASN A 3 -3.01 -59.03 -3.71
N GLN A 4 -1.99 -59.31 -2.89
CA GLN A 4 -1.54 -58.41 -1.81
C GLN A 4 -0.85 -57.15 -2.38
N LEU A 5 -0.08 -57.31 -3.46
CA LEU A 5 0.54 -56.17 -4.15
C LEU A 5 -0.50 -55.24 -4.81
N CYS A 6 -1.55 -55.79 -5.43
CA CYS A 6 -2.60 -54.99 -6.06
C CYS A 6 -3.40 -54.15 -5.05
N LEU A 7 -3.67 -54.69 -3.86
CA LEU A 7 -4.36 -53.94 -2.79
C LEU A 7 -3.51 -52.80 -2.24
N LEU A 8 -2.19 -53.02 -2.06
CA LEU A 8 -1.26 -51.98 -1.62
C LEU A 8 -1.13 -50.84 -2.65
N VAL A 9 -1.08 -51.16 -3.94
CA VAL A 9 -1.05 -50.15 -5.02
C VAL A 9 -2.36 -49.35 -5.07
N PHE A 10 -3.51 -50.01 -4.88
CA PHE A 10 -4.80 -49.30 -4.80
C PHE A 10 -4.90 -48.35 -3.60
N LEU A 11 -4.39 -48.76 -2.43
CA LEU A 11 -4.35 -47.91 -1.24
C LEU A 11 -3.42 -46.70 -1.42
N LEU A 12 -2.24 -46.90 -2.02
CA LEU A 12 -1.28 -45.82 -2.29
C LEU A 12 -1.78 -44.82 -3.34
N CYS A 13 -2.50 -45.26 -4.37
CA CYS A 13 -3.15 -44.36 -5.35
C CYS A 13 -4.31 -43.54 -4.77
N ARG A 14 -4.98 -44.03 -3.72
CA ARG A 14 -6.04 -43.26 -3.03
C ARG A 14 -5.47 -42.17 -2.13
N LEU A 15 -4.31 -42.39 -1.52
CA LEU A 15 -3.64 -41.40 -0.66
C LEU A 15 -3.17 -40.16 -1.43
N SER A 16 -2.68 -40.31 -2.66
CA SER A 16 -2.24 -39.18 -3.50
C SER A 16 -3.41 -38.35 -4.03
N ALA A 17 -4.54 -38.98 -4.38
CA ALA A 17 -5.75 -38.27 -4.81
C ALA A 17 -6.38 -37.45 -3.67
N VAL A 18 -6.35 -37.97 -2.44
CA VAL A 18 -6.88 -37.26 -1.25
C VAL A 18 -5.99 -36.06 -0.89
N GLN A 19 -4.66 -36.14 -1.05
CA GLN A 19 -3.79 -34.99 -0.83
C GLN A 19 -4.04 -33.85 -1.83
N GLY A 20 -4.28 -34.15 -3.11
CA GLY A 20 -4.58 -33.13 -4.12
C GLY A 20 -5.84 -32.32 -3.83
N SER A 21 -6.90 -32.98 -3.32
CA SER A 21 -8.16 -32.31 -2.96
C SER A 21 -8.05 -31.43 -1.70
N ILE A 22 -7.23 -31.83 -0.73
CA ILE A 22 -6.99 -31.03 0.49
C ILE A 22 -6.20 -29.76 0.15
N TRP A 23 -5.18 -29.87 -0.71
CA TRP A 23 -4.41 -28.70 -1.16
C TRP A 23 -5.22 -27.75 -2.06
N ALA A 24 -6.08 -28.28 -2.92
CA ALA A 24 -7.00 -27.46 -3.72
C ALA A 24 -7.98 -26.68 -2.83
N TRP A 25 -8.53 -27.28 -1.77
CA TRP A 25 -9.35 -26.56 -0.78
C TRP A 25 -8.54 -25.54 0.02
N MET A 26 -7.31 -25.86 0.43
CA MET A 26 -6.47 -24.96 1.21
C MET A 26 -6.03 -23.72 0.43
N HIS A 27 -5.84 -23.82 -0.89
CA HIS A 27 -5.56 -22.69 -1.77
C HIS A 27 -6.80 -22.00 -2.35
N SER A 28 -7.98 -22.65 -2.32
CA SER A 28 -9.26 -22.04 -2.72
C SER A 28 -9.99 -21.36 -1.57
N LEU A 29 -9.50 -21.50 -0.34
CA LEU A 29 -9.88 -20.60 0.74
C LEU A 29 -9.51 -19.19 0.26
N PRO A 30 -10.49 -18.29 0.06
CA PRO A 30 -10.15 -16.89 -0.14
C PRO A 30 -9.24 -16.53 1.02
N HIS A 31 -8.09 -15.91 0.73
CA HIS A 31 -7.32 -15.26 1.77
C HIS A 31 -8.34 -14.46 2.56
N ALA A 32 -8.60 -14.90 3.79
CA ALA A 32 -9.31 -14.10 4.76
C ALA A 32 -8.41 -12.88 4.89
N ALA A 33 -8.69 -11.85 4.08
CA ALA A 33 -8.35 -10.50 4.42
C ALA A 33 -8.71 -10.39 5.89
N ASN A 34 -7.77 -9.95 6.70
CA ASN A 34 -7.96 -9.73 8.13
C ASN A 34 -9.03 -8.63 8.32
N GLY A 35 -10.27 -8.90 7.94
CA GLY A 35 -11.46 -8.37 8.54
C GLY A 35 -11.59 -9.16 9.81
N VAL A 36 -11.23 -8.49 10.91
CA VAL A 36 -11.46 -8.94 12.27
C VAL A 36 -12.89 -9.52 12.34
N PRO A 37 -13.08 -10.82 12.65
CA PRO A 37 -14.40 -11.31 12.97
C PRO A 37 -14.88 -10.57 14.23
N PRO A 38 -16.17 -10.20 14.33
CA PRO A 38 -16.63 -9.50 15.53
C PRO A 38 -16.38 -10.40 16.73
N ARG A 39 -15.55 -9.93 17.67
CA ARG A 39 -15.49 -10.51 19.01
C ARG A 39 -16.93 -10.50 19.54
N ARG A 40 -17.51 -11.69 19.75
CA ARG A 40 -18.69 -11.82 20.60
C ARG A 40 -18.22 -11.67 22.02
N ASP A 41 -18.12 -10.44 22.49
CA ASP A 41 -18.13 -10.18 23.93
C ASP A 41 -19.59 -10.37 24.41
N PRO A 42 -19.85 -11.29 25.36
CA PRO A 42 -21.18 -11.43 25.93
C PRO A 42 -21.35 -10.33 26.98
N GLY A 43 -21.70 -9.12 26.53
CA GLY A 43 -21.94 -8.02 27.46
C GLY A 43 -21.89 -6.62 26.87
N SER A 44 -22.65 -6.34 25.81
CA SER A 44 -23.24 -5.00 25.65
C SER A 44 -24.38 -5.05 24.64
N SER A 45 -25.57 -4.74 25.12
CA SER A 45 -26.82 -4.73 24.38
C SER A 45 -26.92 -3.53 23.43
N SER A 46 -26.68 -3.76 22.14
CA SER A 46 -27.34 -3.06 21.02
C SER A 46 -26.91 -3.67 19.69
N GLY A 47 -27.41 -4.87 19.41
CA GLY A 47 -27.45 -5.41 18.05
C GLY A 47 -28.43 -4.60 17.21
N GLN A 48 -28.02 -3.40 16.80
CA GLN A 48 -28.71 -2.66 15.76
C GLN A 48 -28.26 -3.29 14.45
N GLU A 49 -29.11 -4.15 13.91
CA GLU A 49 -29.07 -4.58 12.53
C GLU A 49 -29.21 -3.31 11.68
N VAL A 50 -28.08 -2.65 11.38
CA VAL A 50 -28.06 -1.44 10.56
C VAL A 50 -28.43 -1.90 9.16
N THR A 51 -29.72 -1.79 8.82
CA THR A 51 -30.14 -1.74 7.42
C THR A 51 -29.39 -0.56 6.81
N ALA A 52 -28.27 -0.84 6.15
CA ALA A 52 -27.42 0.19 5.55
C ALA A 52 -28.31 1.01 4.60
N ALA A 53 -28.53 2.28 4.95
CA ALA A 53 -29.38 3.15 4.16
C ALA A 53 -28.80 3.28 2.75
N VAL A 54 -29.65 3.26 1.73
CA VAL A 54 -29.20 3.36 0.33
C VAL A 54 -28.89 4.83 0.01
N CYS A 55 -27.86 5.06 -0.79
CA CYS A 55 -27.46 6.38 -1.27
C CYS A 55 -27.12 6.37 -2.76
N SER A 56 -27.14 7.56 -3.36
CA SER A 56 -26.82 7.78 -4.77
C SER A 56 -26.17 9.16 -4.96
N HIS A 57 -25.97 9.61 -6.20
CA HIS A 57 -25.53 10.98 -6.46
C HIS A 57 -26.56 12.05 -6.07
N GLU A 58 -27.83 11.67 -5.95
CA GLU A 58 -28.94 12.57 -5.60
C GLU A 58 -29.37 12.43 -4.13
N ILE A 59 -29.16 11.23 -3.56
CA ILE A 59 -29.58 10.87 -2.20
C ILE A 59 -28.37 10.89 -1.28
N ASN A 60 -28.34 11.88 -0.38
CA ASN A 60 -27.29 12.04 0.61
C ASN A 60 -27.49 11.14 1.84
N CYS A 61 -26.38 10.71 2.43
CA CYS A 61 -26.38 9.96 3.68
C CYS A 61 -26.67 10.86 4.90
N PRO A 62 -27.19 10.26 6.00
CA PRO A 62 -27.35 10.99 7.26
C PRO A 62 -25.99 11.43 7.83
N ARG A 63 -26.02 12.38 8.77
CA ARG A 63 -24.81 12.84 9.47
C ARG A 63 -24.07 11.68 10.12
N GLY A 64 -22.73 11.69 10.02
CA GLY A 64 -21.88 10.62 10.52
C GLY A 64 -21.63 9.48 9.52
N PHE A 65 -22.23 9.54 8.33
CA PHE A 65 -22.10 8.52 7.28
C PHE A 65 -21.64 9.15 5.96
N PHE A 66 -20.87 8.39 5.18
CA PHE A 66 -20.53 8.71 3.80
C PHE A 66 -21.24 7.76 2.83
N CYS A 67 -21.43 8.21 1.58
CA CYS A 67 -21.97 7.37 0.53
C CYS A 67 -20.87 6.56 -0.16
N ASP A 68 -20.94 5.24 -0.05
CA ASP A 68 -20.15 4.32 -0.86
C ASP A 68 -20.81 4.14 -2.23
N HIS A 69 -20.53 5.06 -3.15
CA HIS A 69 -21.10 5.01 -4.51
C HIS A 69 -20.86 3.71 -5.28
N HIS A 70 -19.89 2.87 -4.88
CA HIS A 70 -19.70 1.57 -5.52
C HIS A 70 -20.80 0.58 -5.14
N PHE A 71 -21.23 0.58 -3.87
CA PHE A 71 -22.29 -0.30 -3.36
C PHE A 71 -23.65 0.40 -3.21
N GLY A 72 -23.68 1.73 -3.30
CA GLY A 72 -24.88 2.53 -3.06
C GLY A 72 -25.33 2.52 -1.61
N LEU A 73 -24.42 2.40 -0.65
CA LEU A 73 -24.74 2.27 0.77
C LEU A 73 -24.12 3.38 1.61
N CYS A 74 -24.85 3.84 2.62
CA CYS A 74 -24.37 4.72 3.66
C CYS A 74 -23.59 3.94 4.70
N LEU A 75 -22.30 4.25 4.82
CA LEU A 75 -21.38 3.62 5.78
C LEU A 75 -20.84 4.67 6.75
N PRO A 76 -20.52 4.31 8.00
CA PRO A 76 -19.97 5.26 8.97
C PRO A 76 -18.61 5.78 8.48
N PHE A 77 -18.30 7.05 8.79
CA PHE A 77 -16.98 7.61 8.50
C PHE A 77 -15.86 6.80 9.12
N ARG A 78 -14.77 6.66 8.35
CA ARG A 78 -13.59 5.92 8.72
C ARG A 78 -12.73 6.71 9.71
N GLN A 79 -12.29 6.04 10.77
CA GLN A 79 -11.38 6.60 11.76
C GLN A 79 -9.93 6.47 11.31
N GLU A 80 -9.01 7.09 12.04
CA GLU A 80 -7.58 7.02 11.73
C GLU A 80 -7.09 5.57 11.67
N GLY A 81 -6.26 5.26 10.67
CA GLY A 81 -5.71 3.93 10.41
C GLY A 81 -6.64 2.95 9.69
N GLU A 82 -7.95 3.26 9.57
CA GLU A 82 -8.89 2.43 8.82
C GLU A 82 -8.71 2.58 7.31
N PHE A 83 -9.03 1.52 6.57
CA PHE A 83 -8.91 1.53 5.11
C PHE A 83 -9.94 2.45 4.44
N CYS A 84 -9.47 3.23 3.49
CA CYS A 84 -10.26 4.20 2.73
C CYS A 84 -9.90 4.13 1.24
N ARG A 85 -10.79 4.66 0.39
CA ARG A 85 -10.53 4.82 -1.06
C ARG A 85 -10.50 6.28 -1.49
N ARG A 86 -11.14 7.17 -0.74
CA ARG A 86 -11.25 8.60 -1.02
C ARG A 86 -11.30 9.37 0.30
N ASP A 87 -10.88 10.62 0.30
CA ASP A 87 -10.92 11.49 1.50
C ASP A 87 -12.32 11.57 2.10
N ALA A 88 -13.36 11.60 1.26
CA ALA A 88 -14.76 11.64 1.69
C ALA A 88 -15.22 10.42 2.51
N HIS A 89 -14.41 9.36 2.58
CA HIS A 89 -14.68 8.20 3.43
C HIS A 89 -14.20 8.43 4.87
N CYS A 90 -13.25 9.33 5.09
CA CYS A 90 -12.63 9.57 6.38
C CYS A 90 -13.42 10.57 7.23
N ALA A 91 -13.28 10.47 8.55
CA ALA A 91 -13.83 11.43 9.48
C ALA A 91 -13.19 12.83 9.32
N LEU A 92 -13.82 13.85 9.90
CA LEU A 92 -13.35 15.22 9.84
C LEU A 92 -11.89 15.34 10.36
N GLY A 93 -11.06 16.10 9.63
CA GLY A 93 -9.64 16.28 9.95
C GLY A 93 -8.71 15.20 9.41
N LEU A 94 -9.28 14.11 8.86
CA LEU A 94 -8.52 13.03 8.25
C LEU A 94 -8.62 13.09 6.72
N SER A 95 -7.58 12.61 6.06
CA SER A 95 -7.53 12.42 4.61
C SER A 95 -7.12 10.99 4.28
N CYS A 96 -7.54 10.50 3.11
CA CYS A 96 -7.19 9.17 2.66
C CYS A 96 -5.80 9.19 2.03
N MET A 97 -4.80 8.71 2.77
CA MET A 97 -3.40 8.70 2.36
C MET A 97 -2.86 7.28 2.38
N PHE A 98 -2.31 6.84 1.24
CA PHE A 98 -1.76 5.49 1.06
C PHE A 98 -2.76 4.37 1.43
N GLY A 99 -4.06 4.61 1.16
CA GLY A 99 -5.15 3.65 1.39
C GLY A 99 -5.68 3.60 2.83
N LYS A 100 -5.22 4.48 3.73
CA LYS A 100 -5.73 4.59 5.10
C LYS A 100 -6.06 6.03 5.46
N CYS A 101 -7.02 6.21 6.37
CA CYS A 101 -7.29 7.55 6.90
C CYS A 101 -6.15 7.96 7.82
N GLN A 102 -5.56 9.12 7.56
CA GLN A 102 -4.46 9.70 8.34
C GLN A 102 -4.76 11.17 8.63
N GLU A 103 -4.13 11.71 9.67
CA GLU A 103 -4.22 13.13 9.98
C GLU A 103 -3.83 13.98 8.76
N THR A 104 -4.62 15.02 8.49
CA THR A 104 -4.34 15.92 7.38
C THR A 104 -3.15 16.81 7.75
N LEU A 105 -2.02 16.59 7.09
CA LEU A 105 -0.84 17.43 7.26
C LEU A 105 -1.05 18.81 6.62
N PRO A 106 -0.62 19.90 7.28
CA PRO A 106 -0.64 21.23 6.69
C PRO A 106 0.20 21.28 5.40
N GLY A 107 -0.29 22.01 4.40
CA GLY A 107 0.43 22.19 3.13
C GLY A 107 1.84 22.75 3.33
N GLY A 108 2.75 22.41 2.42
CA GLY A 108 4.16 22.83 2.49
C GLY A 108 5.08 21.86 3.25
N GLN A 109 4.54 21.13 4.22
CA GLN A 109 5.33 20.24 5.07
C GLN A 109 5.64 18.90 4.38
N GLU A 110 6.71 18.24 4.82
CA GLU A 110 7.05 16.89 4.37
C GLU A 110 5.89 15.91 4.63
N GLY A 111 5.52 15.13 3.62
CA GLY A 111 4.37 14.22 3.66
C GLY A 111 3.03 14.86 3.30
N ALA A 112 2.92 16.19 3.27
CA ALA A 112 1.68 16.86 2.87
C ALA A 112 1.38 16.66 1.39
N ARG A 113 0.10 16.59 1.02
CA ARG A 113 -0.33 16.42 -0.38
C ARG A 113 0.01 17.66 -1.20
N CYS A 114 0.51 17.46 -2.42
CA CYS A 114 0.92 18.53 -3.33
C CYS A 114 0.47 18.24 -4.76
N HIS A 115 0.42 19.29 -5.59
CA HIS A 115 0.23 19.16 -7.03
C HIS A 115 1.50 19.54 -7.80
N HIS A 116 2.24 20.53 -7.30
CA HIS A 116 3.44 21.12 -7.89
C HIS A 116 4.49 21.40 -6.80
N ASP A 117 5.77 21.52 -7.20
CA ASP A 117 6.88 21.82 -6.28
C ASP A 117 6.68 23.10 -5.45
N LYS A 118 5.99 24.10 -6.01
CA LYS A 118 5.67 25.36 -5.31
C LYS A 118 4.70 25.19 -4.13
N ASP A 119 4.02 24.05 -4.04
CA ASP A 119 3.12 23.73 -2.94
C ASP A 119 3.91 23.22 -1.71
N CYS A 120 5.22 22.96 -1.88
CA CYS A 120 6.13 22.44 -0.88
C CYS A 120 7.15 23.50 -0.43
N SER A 121 7.85 23.23 0.68
CA SER A 121 8.99 24.05 1.10
C SER A 121 10.10 24.17 0.03
N PRO A 122 10.93 25.23 0.06
CA PRO A 122 11.98 25.46 -0.95
C PRO A 122 13.03 24.35 -1.08
N ASP A 123 13.21 23.53 -0.05
CA ASP A 123 14.08 22.37 0.01
C ASP A 123 13.36 21.04 -0.30
N ALA A 124 12.09 21.11 -0.72
CA ALA A 124 11.24 19.95 -1.02
C ALA A 124 10.70 19.99 -2.46
N CYS A 125 10.38 18.81 -3.00
CA CYS A 125 9.75 18.63 -4.30
C CYS A 125 8.41 17.89 -4.15
N CYS A 126 7.54 18.05 -5.14
CA CYS A 126 6.28 17.32 -5.20
C CYS A 126 6.47 16.02 -5.98
N ALA A 127 6.50 14.89 -5.28
CA ALA A 127 6.80 13.59 -5.87
C ALA A 127 5.84 12.50 -5.38
N ARG A 128 5.67 11.46 -6.21
CA ARG A 128 4.84 10.32 -5.84
C ARG A 128 5.50 9.42 -4.79
N GLN A 129 4.71 9.02 -3.80
CA GLN A 129 5.02 7.97 -2.84
C GLN A 129 3.81 7.05 -2.76
N HIS A 130 3.99 5.77 -3.05
CA HIS A 130 2.91 4.77 -3.11
C HIS A 130 1.68 5.25 -3.94
N GLY A 131 1.94 5.98 -5.03
CA GLY A 131 0.91 6.50 -5.94
C GLY A 131 0.35 7.88 -5.58
N GLU A 132 0.48 8.34 -4.34
CA GLU A 132 0.03 9.66 -3.88
C GLU A 132 1.11 10.71 -4.09
N LYS A 133 0.75 11.93 -4.51
CA LYS A 133 1.70 13.04 -4.62
C LYS A 133 1.85 13.75 -3.27
N VAL A 134 3.07 13.75 -2.74
CA VAL A 134 3.39 14.38 -1.46
C VAL A 134 4.68 15.18 -1.54
N CYS A 135 4.81 16.17 -0.67
CA CYS A 135 6.05 16.91 -0.50
C CYS A 135 7.11 16.01 0.11
N LYS A 136 8.23 15.85 -0.59
CA LYS A 136 9.39 15.07 -0.15
C LYS A 136 10.62 15.97 -0.19
N LYS A 137 11.59 15.76 0.70
CA LYS A 137 12.85 16.51 0.68
C LYS A 137 13.62 16.28 -0.62
N ARG A 138 14.24 17.34 -1.14
CA ARG A 138 15.27 17.24 -2.19
C ARG A 138 16.49 16.54 -1.64
N LEU A 139 17.19 15.80 -2.49
CA LEU A 139 18.28 14.94 -2.07
C LEU A 139 19.55 15.74 -1.74
N LEU A 140 20.16 15.44 -0.60
CA LEU A 140 21.39 16.04 -0.11
C LEU A 140 22.63 15.43 -0.81
N LEU A 141 23.81 15.98 -0.51
CA LEU A 141 25.09 15.47 -1.00
C LEU A 141 25.25 13.97 -0.65
N ASP A 142 25.75 13.20 -1.61
CA ASP A 142 25.98 11.75 -1.51
C ASP A 142 24.73 10.86 -1.34
N GLU A 143 23.53 11.42 -1.32
CA GLU A 143 22.28 10.66 -1.30
C GLU A 143 21.98 10.01 -2.66
N GLY A 144 21.30 8.86 -2.61
CA GLY A 144 20.98 8.07 -3.79
C GLY A 144 19.92 8.73 -4.67
N CYS A 145 20.26 9.00 -5.93
CA CYS A 145 19.42 9.75 -6.87
C CYS A 145 19.01 8.95 -8.11
N TYR A 146 19.11 7.62 -8.06
CA TYR A 146 18.75 6.76 -9.18
C TYR A 146 17.26 6.90 -9.54
N VAL A 147 16.99 7.15 -10.81
CA VAL A 147 15.64 7.18 -11.38
C VAL A 147 15.54 6.05 -12.42
N PRO A 148 14.58 5.11 -12.28
CA PRO A 148 14.33 4.10 -13.30
C PRO A 148 13.94 4.73 -14.64
N GLU A 149 14.26 4.08 -15.76
CA GLU A 149 13.91 4.59 -17.10
C GLU A 149 12.40 4.75 -17.31
N GLY A 150 11.57 4.03 -16.53
CA GLY A 150 10.12 4.18 -16.57
C GLY A 150 9.38 3.00 -15.93
N GLY A 151 8.16 2.76 -16.40
CA GLY A 151 7.30 1.68 -15.93
C GLY A 151 6.68 1.91 -14.56
N ILE A 152 6.09 0.84 -14.00
CA ILE A 152 5.36 0.87 -12.72
C ILE A 152 6.28 1.30 -11.57
N ALA A 153 7.56 0.93 -11.64
CA ALA A 153 8.57 1.31 -10.66
C ALA A 153 8.74 2.84 -10.57
N PHE A 154 8.69 3.55 -11.70
CA PHE A 154 8.77 5.02 -11.74
C PHE A 154 7.42 5.69 -11.45
N SER A 155 6.30 5.11 -11.91
CA SER A 155 4.98 5.73 -11.74
C SER A 155 4.44 5.68 -10.31
N MET A 156 4.86 4.69 -9.52
CA MET A 156 4.40 4.52 -8.14
C MET A 156 5.21 5.33 -7.13
N ASN A 157 6.54 5.35 -7.30
CA ASN A 157 7.48 5.99 -6.39
C ASN A 157 8.47 6.84 -7.19
N GLN A 158 8.41 8.15 -6.98
CA GLN A 158 9.31 9.10 -7.61
C GLN A 158 10.35 9.59 -6.59
N VAL A 159 11.56 9.81 -7.10
CA VAL A 159 12.69 10.35 -6.35
C VAL A 159 12.75 11.84 -6.62
N CYS A 160 12.95 12.65 -5.59
CA CYS A 160 13.13 14.09 -5.78
C CYS A 160 14.45 14.38 -6.49
N PRO A 161 14.55 15.50 -7.22
CA PRO A 161 15.83 16.02 -7.66
C PRO A 161 16.79 16.25 -6.50
N CYS A 162 18.08 16.28 -6.81
CA CYS A 162 19.08 16.79 -5.87
C CYS A 162 18.77 18.24 -5.49
N LEU A 163 19.25 18.65 -4.31
CA LEU A 163 19.19 20.03 -3.85
C LEU A 163 19.90 20.96 -4.85
N GLU A 164 19.52 22.24 -4.86
CA GLU A 164 20.11 23.26 -5.72
C GLU A 164 21.65 23.24 -5.66
N GLY A 165 22.31 23.29 -6.82
CA GLY A 165 23.78 23.21 -6.95
C GLY A 165 24.35 21.77 -6.95
N LEU A 166 23.49 20.75 -6.83
CA LEU A 166 23.88 19.34 -6.95
C LEU A 166 23.33 18.71 -8.23
N VAL A 167 24.07 17.75 -8.79
CA VAL A 167 23.70 16.97 -9.97
C VAL A 167 23.86 15.48 -9.65
N CYS A 168 22.91 14.68 -10.12
CA CYS A 168 22.96 13.23 -9.99
C CYS A 168 24.05 12.65 -10.91
N LYS A 169 25.13 12.12 -10.32
CA LYS A 169 26.28 11.55 -11.06
C LYS A 169 26.42 10.06 -10.78
N LYS A 170 26.89 9.34 -11.80
CA LYS A 170 27.24 7.92 -11.72
C LYS A 170 28.61 7.78 -11.05
N MET A 171 28.66 7.10 -9.91
CA MET A 171 29.87 6.80 -9.16
C MET A 171 30.32 5.36 -9.43
N SER A 172 31.63 5.17 -9.62
CA SER A 172 32.24 3.84 -9.54
C SER A 172 32.44 3.47 -8.06
N PRO A 173 32.17 2.22 -7.65
CA PRO A 173 32.50 1.76 -6.31
C PRO A 173 34.00 1.94 -6.06
N ASN A 174 34.37 2.41 -4.88
CA ASN A 174 35.78 2.59 -4.52
C ASN A 174 36.42 1.20 -4.42
N ARG A 175 37.60 1.01 -5.03
CA ARG A 175 38.28 -0.30 -5.19
C ARG A 175 38.73 -0.95 -3.87
N GLU A 176 38.48 -0.32 -2.73
CA GLU A 176 38.89 -0.78 -1.39
C GLU A 176 37.79 -1.51 -0.61
N ALA A 177 36.60 -1.69 -1.18
CA ALA A 177 35.59 -2.55 -0.54
C ALA A 177 36.04 -4.01 -0.61
N SER A 178 36.26 -4.61 0.56
CA SER A 178 36.58 -6.02 0.75
C SER A 178 35.71 -6.92 -0.11
N PHE A 179 36.33 -7.97 -0.67
CA PHE A 179 35.77 -9.02 -1.54
C PHE A 179 34.51 -9.68 -0.94
N GLU A 180 33.42 -8.96 -0.97
CA GLU A 180 32.08 -9.49 -0.84
C GLU A 180 31.48 -9.44 -2.23
N TYR A 181 30.82 -10.53 -2.62
CA TYR A 181 30.28 -10.82 -3.95
C TYR A 181 29.21 -9.79 -4.35
N TRP A 182 29.63 -8.55 -4.60
CA TRP A 182 28.79 -7.45 -5.05
C TRP A 182 29.11 -7.22 -6.51
N SER A 183 28.21 -7.73 -7.35
CA SER A 183 27.98 -7.29 -8.73
C SER A 183 28.33 -5.81 -8.87
N ASP A 184 29.06 -5.44 -9.93
CA ASP A 184 29.43 -4.08 -10.34
C ASP A 184 28.25 -3.09 -10.25
N LYS A 185 27.93 -2.64 -9.03
CA LYS A 185 26.70 -1.90 -8.78
C LYS A 185 27.03 -0.46 -9.03
N ILE A 186 26.66 -0.02 -10.22
CA ILE A 186 26.62 1.38 -10.58
C ILE A 186 25.80 2.12 -9.51
N VAL A 187 26.43 3.05 -8.79
CA VAL A 187 25.75 3.85 -7.75
C VAL A 187 25.53 5.26 -8.28
N TRP A 188 24.30 5.75 -8.21
CA TRP A 188 23.97 7.13 -8.57
C TRP A 188 23.83 7.96 -7.32
N ARG A 189 24.60 9.05 -7.20
CA ARG A 189 24.58 9.94 -6.04
C ARG A 189 24.56 11.40 -6.43
N CYS A 190 23.94 12.23 -5.61
CA CYS A 190 23.99 13.69 -5.76
C CYS A 190 25.40 14.20 -5.46
N GLN A 191 26.00 14.92 -6.40
CA GLN A 191 27.35 15.47 -6.32
C GLN A 191 27.33 16.95 -6.65
N LYS A 192 28.33 17.71 -6.20
CA LYS A 192 28.49 19.11 -6.63
C LYS A 192 28.61 19.17 -8.16
N GLN A 193 27.93 20.15 -8.76
CA GLN A 193 27.93 20.39 -10.20
C GLN A 193 29.35 20.46 -10.75
#